data_AF-A0A2D6X2M7-F1
#
_entry.id   AF-A0A2D6X2M7-F1
#
_cell.length_a   1.000
_cell.length_b   1.000
_cell.length_c   1.000
_cell.angle_alpha   90.00
_cell.angle_beta   90.00
_cell.angle_gamma   90.00
#
_symmetry.space_group_name_H-M   'P 1'
#
loop_
_entity.id
_entity.type
_entity.pdbx_description
1 polymer ?
#
loop_
_entity_poly.entity_id
_entity_poly.type
_entity_poly.pdbx_seq_one_letter_code
_entity_poly.pdbx_strand_id
1 'polypeptide(L)' 'MRTRQQASKELEKRGYKKDDEPGIWMSPEGARLAWFLALKKEDIEFDSKTWSAEITRAKYEWNEKKRKAKLKLKNGTVK' A
#
# COMPACT_ATOMS: atom_id res chain seq x y z
N MET A 1 1.24 -12.63 -14.21
CA MET A 1 1.64 -11.79 -13.05
C MET A 1 2.31 -10.52 -13.58
N ARG A 2 1.83 -9.32 -13.20
CA ARG A 2 2.37 -8.04 -13.71
C ARG A 2 3.63 -7.62 -12.97
N THR A 3 4.57 -6.97 -13.66
CA THR A 3 5.73 -6.33 -13.02
C THR A 3 5.34 -5.03 -12.32
N ARG A 4 6.17 -4.52 -11.39
CA ARG A 4 5.98 -3.23 -10.73
C ARG A 4 5.63 -2.10 -11.71
N GLN A 5 6.35 -2.01 -12.83
CA GLN A 5 6.12 -0.95 -13.82
C GLN A 5 4.76 -1.11 -14.52
N GLN A 6 4.37 -2.33 -14.87
CA GLN A 6 3.07 -2.60 -15.50
C GLN A 6 1.91 -2.31 -14.54
N ALA A 7 2.03 -2.73 -13.29
CA ALA A 7 1.05 -2.48 -12.25
C ALA A 7 0.92 -0.97 -11.92
N SER A 8 2.05 -0.24 -11.91
CA SER A 8 2.07 1.22 -11.77
C SER A 8 1.37 1.92 -12.93
N LYS A 9 1.63 1.49 -14.17
CA LYS A 9 0.94 2.04 -15.36
C LYS A 9 -0.57 1.81 -15.31
N GLU A 10 -1.02 0.64 -14.83
CA GLU A 10 -2.45 0.37 -14.65
C GLU A 10 -3.07 1.31 -13.60
N LEU A 11 -2.38 1.56 -12.48
CA LEU A 11 -2.84 2.53 -11.48
C LEU A 11 -2.89 3.95 -12.04
N GLU A 12 -1.87 4.37 -12.80
CA GLU A 12 -1.84 5.67 -13.47
C GLU A 12 -3.02 5.83 -14.44
N LYS A 13 -3.35 4.78 -15.22
CA LYS A 13 -4.54 4.77 -16.09
C LYS A 13 -5.86 4.90 -15.33
N ARG A 14 -5.93 4.38 -14.12
CA ARG A 14 -7.12 4.49 -13.24
C ARG A 14 -7.16 5.80 -12.46
N GLY A 15 -6.25 6.72 -12.72
CA GLY A 15 -6.24 8.06 -12.13
C GLY A 15 -5.48 8.16 -10.81
N TYR A 16 -4.74 7.12 -10.40
CA TYR A 16 -3.85 7.24 -9.26
C TYR A 16 -2.58 8.00 -9.64
N LYS A 17 -2.08 8.82 -8.72
CA LYS A 17 -0.87 9.63 -8.91
C LYS A 17 0.19 9.27 -7.88
N LYS A 18 1.46 9.36 -8.26
CA LYS A 18 2.57 9.24 -7.31
C LYS A 18 2.57 10.45 -6.39
N ASP A 19 2.71 10.20 -5.09
CA ASP A 19 2.87 11.25 -4.08
C ASP A 19 4.38 11.57 -3.91
N ASP A 20 4.69 12.64 -3.20
CA ASP A 20 6.08 13.02 -2.87
C ASP A 20 6.75 11.93 -2.00
N GLU A 21 5.96 11.23 -1.18
CA GLU A 21 6.48 10.15 -0.35
C GLU A 21 6.63 8.85 -1.16
N PRO A 22 7.85 8.25 -1.22
CA PRO A 22 8.11 7.07 -2.01
C PRO A 22 7.26 5.88 -1.54
N GLY A 23 6.53 5.28 -2.49
CA GLY A 23 5.63 4.17 -2.21
C GLY A 23 4.22 4.58 -1.77
N ILE A 24 3.96 5.88 -1.61
CA ILE A 24 2.61 6.44 -1.40
C ILE A 24 2.08 7.00 -2.71
N TRP A 25 0.80 6.75 -2.94
CA TRP A 25 0.07 7.14 -4.13
C TRP A 25 -1.24 7.80 -3.69
N MET A 26 -1.66 8.79 -4.46
CA MET A 26 -2.93 9.48 -4.28
C MET A 26 -3.99 8.82 -5.17
N SER A 27 -5.12 8.43 -4.61
CA SER A 27 -6.26 7.93 -5.38
C SER A 27 -6.90 9.05 -6.20
N PRO A 28 -7.65 8.71 -7.26
CA PRO A 28 -8.50 9.68 -7.96
C PRO A 28 -9.51 10.38 -7.02
N GLU A 29 -9.85 9.76 -5.89
CA GLU A 29 -10.73 10.32 -4.85
C GLU A 29 -9.99 11.25 -3.87
N GLY A 30 -8.68 11.47 -4.04
CA GLY A 30 -7.87 12.35 -3.19
C GLY A 30 -7.35 11.71 -1.90
N ALA A 31 -7.50 10.39 -1.72
CA ALA A 31 -6.96 9.68 -0.56
C ALA A 31 -5.48 9.32 -0.79
N ARG A 32 -4.63 9.48 0.22
CA ARG A 32 -3.24 8.99 0.20
C ARG A 32 -3.20 7.55 0.71
N LEU A 33 -2.67 6.64 -0.09
CA LEU A 33 -2.53 5.23 0.26
C LEU A 33 -1.25 4.63 -0.30
N ALA A 34 -0.75 3.58 0.35
CA ALA A 34 0.42 2.88 -0.15
C ALA A 34 0.13 2.21 -1.51
N TRP A 35 1.10 2.21 -2.41
CA TRP A 35 0.99 1.65 -3.77
C TRP A 35 0.41 0.23 -3.80
N PHE A 36 0.86 -0.65 -2.90
CA PHE A 36 0.35 -2.02 -2.84
C PHE A 36 -1.12 -2.11 -2.37
N LEU A 37 -1.57 -1.13 -1.57
CA LEU A 37 -3.00 -1.03 -1.20
C LEU A 37 -3.83 -0.54 -2.38
N ALA A 38 -3.26 0.35 -3.22
CA ALA A 38 -3.92 0.82 -4.42
C ALA A 38 -4.13 -0.35 -5.39
N LEU A 39 -3.08 -1.16 -5.60
CA LEU A 39 -3.19 -2.38 -6.38
C LEU A 39 -4.24 -3.34 -5.83
N LYS A 40 -4.27 -3.53 -4.51
CA LYS A 40 -5.26 -4.43 -3.88
C LYS A 40 -6.69 -3.90 -4.02
N LYS A 41 -6.91 -2.59 -3.90
CA LYS A 41 -8.22 -1.97 -4.08
C LYS A 41 -8.74 -2.14 -5.51
N GLU A 42 -7.82 -2.06 -6.47
CA GLU A 42 -8.08 -2.19 -7.89
C GLU A 42 -8.07 -3.65 -8.40
N ASP A 43 -7.91 -4.63 -7.51
CA ASP A 43 -7.76 -6.06 -7.79
C ASP A 43 -6.68 -6.37 -8.85
N ILE A 44 -5.58 -5.61 -8.81
CA ILE A 44 -4.46 -5.76 -9.74
C ILE A 44 -3.45 -6.73 -9.12
N GLU A 45 -3.41 -7.95 -9.65
CA GLU A 45 -2.38 -8.92 -9.31
C GLU A 45 -1.00 -8.46 -9.80
N PHE A 46 -0.02 -8.50 -8.89
CA PHE A 46 1.37 -8.13 -9.18
C PHE A 46 2.34 -9.15 -8.60
N ASP A 47 3.48 -9.32 -9.27
CA ASP A 47 4.50 -10.28 -8.86
C ASP A 47 5.27 -9.78 -7.65
N SER A 48 5.16 -10.51 -6.53
CA SER A 48 5.80 -10.14 -5.28
C SER A 48 7.32 -10.32 -5.26
N LYS A 49 7.89 -11.00 -6.24
CA LYS A 49 9.35 -11.13 -6.39
C LYS A 49 9.96 -9.86 -6.99
N THR A 50 9.15 -8.99 -7.59
CA THR A 50 9.57 -7.66 -8.09
C THR A 50 9.50 -6.54 -7.05
N TRP A 51 9.35 -6.86 -5.76
CA TRP A 51 9.34 -5.86 -4.70
C TRP A 51 10.71 -5.19 -4.56
N SER A 52 10.77 -3.87 -4.75
CA SER A 52 11.92 -3.09 -4.30
C SER A 52 11.94 -3.00 -2.77
N ALA A 53 13.13 -2.83 -2.19
CA ALA A 53 13.33 -2.74 -0.75
C ALA A 53 12.39 -1.71 -0.07
N GLU A 54 12.09 -0.60 -0.76
CA GLU A 54 11.17 0.44 -0.30
C GLU A 54 9.73 -0.07 -0.10
N ILE A 55 9.23 -0.92 -1.01
CA ILE A 55 7.88 -1.51 -0.91
C ILE A 55 7.84 -2.51 0.25
N THR A 56 8.91 -3.28 0.41
CA THR A 56 9.07 -4.20 1.55
C THR A 56 9.03 -3.44 2.87
N ARG A 57 9.74 -2.31 2.95
CA ARG A 57 9.75 -1.45 4.13
C ARG A 57 8.37 -0.85 4.41
N ALA A 58 7.72 -0.28 3.40
CA ALA A 58 6.36 0.26 3.53
C ALA A 58 5.34 -0.80 3.98
N LYS A 59 5.43 -2.04 3.48
CA LYS A 59 4.60 -3.16 3.96
C LYS A 59 4.90 -3.49 5.42
N TYR A 60 6.17 -3.51 5.81
CA TYR A 60 6.59 -3.81 7.18
C TYR A 60 6.04 -2.76 8.15
N GLU A 61 6.24 -1.47 7.85
CA GLU A 61 5.74 -0.36 8.65
C GLU A 61 4.21 -0.36 8.73
N TRP A 62 3.51 -0.65 7.63
CA TRP A 62 2.06 -0.80 7.63
C TRP A 62 1.58 -1.95 8.53
N ASN A 63 2.24 -3.11 8.43
CA ASN A 63 1.93 -4.26 9.29
C ASN A 63 2.23 -3.97 10.76
N GLU A 64 3.33 -3.27 11.05
CA GLU A 64 3.68 -2.87 12.40
C GLU A 64 2.67 -1.88 12.99
N LYS A 65 2.24 -0.88 12.20
CA LYS A 65 1.15 0.05 12.58
C LYS A 65 -0.15 -0.71 12.87
N LYS A 66 -0.54 -1.67 12.02
CA LYS A 66 -1.70 -2.55 12.28
C LYS A 66 -1.54 -3.39 13.54
N ARG A 67 -0.33 -3.94 13.79
CA ARG A 67 -0.04 -4.74 14.98
C ARG A 67 -0.15 -3.90 16.25
N LYS A 68 0.44 -2.70 16.25
CA LYS A 68 0.33 -1.73 17.35
C LYS A 68 -1.12 -1.29 17.59
N ALA A 69 -1.89 -1.03 16.53
CA ALA A 69 -3.31 -0.71 16.65
C ALA A 69 -4.13 -1.86 17.28
N LYS A 70 -3.89 -3.11 16.85
CA LYS A 70 -4.52 -4.30 17.47
C LYS A 70 -4.12 -4.49 18.93
N LEU A 71 -2.84 -4.26 19.27
CA LEU A 71 -2.35 -4.34 20.65
C LEU A 71 -2.99 -3.28 21.56
N LYS A 72 -3.15 -2.05 21.07
CA LYS A 72 -3.87 -1.00 21.82
C LYS A 72 -5.34 -1.35 22.06
N LEU A 73 -6.02 -1.95 21.09
CA LEU A 73 -7.39 -2.48 21.24
C LEU A 73 -7.47 -3.59 22.30
N LYS A 74 -6.49 -4.48 22.32
CA LYS A 74 -6.43 -5.60 23.28
C LYS A 74 -6.12 -5.12 24.71
N ASN A 75 -5.28 -4.10 24.87
CA ASN A 75 -4.89 -3.56 26.17
C ASN A 75 -5.84 -2.46 26.70
N GLY A 76 -6.71 -1.89 25.86
CA GLY A 76 -7.78 -0.97 26.27
C GLY A 76 -9.09 -1.64 26.66
N THR A 77 -9.17 -2.98 26.53
CA THR A 77 -10.32 -3.78 26.94
C THR A 77 -9.99 -4.49 28.26
N VAL A 78 -9.73 -3.71 29.30
CA VAL A 78 -9.88 -4.16 30.69
C VAL A 78 -10.78 -3.12 31.33
N LYS A 79 -12.07 -3.45 31.37
CA LYS A 79 -13.08 -2.73 32.12
C LYS A 79 -13.39 -3.56 33.36
#